data_AF-A0A5J4IS31-F1
#
_entry.id   AF-A0A5J4IS31-F1
#
_cell.length_a   1.000
_cell.length_b   1.000
_cell.length_c   1.000
_cell.angle_alpha   90.00
_cell.angle_beta   90.00
_cell.angle_gamma   90.00
#
_symmetry.space_group_name_H-M   'P 1'
#
loop_
_entity.id
_entity.type
_entity.pdbx_description
1 polymer ?
#
loop_
_entity_poly.entity_id
_entity_poly.type
_entity_poly.pdbx_seq_one_letter_code
_entity_poly.pdbx_strand_id
1 'polypeptide(L)'
;MPYEFLKYKVFGFKRNYEFNATPSLFENENFNLTLEYIEQPNDEHKIANDFLYKVVDYGDETAIFVVKNHGKKTELDGEYLTPFKHKLKESILLQRIRANESSEPTSDLIKFNTINGKIEFIAEIGQFELDKFDEEKNEIVGYNLTEDIVIKMEKACA
;
A
#
# COMPACT_ATOMS: atom_id res chain seq x y z
N MET A 1 26.52 -24.39 -16.18
CA MET A 1 25.63 -23.41 -15.52
C MET A 1 26.44 -22.62 -14.50
N PRO A 2 26.73 -21.32 -14.74
CA PRO A 2 27.39 -20.46 -13.76
C PRO A 2 26.83 -19.01 -13.65
N TYR A 3 25.61 -18.73 -14.12
CA TYR A 3 25.11 -17.35 -14.29
C TYR A 3 24.27 -16.79 -13.11
N GLU A 4 24.14 -17.52 -12.00
CA GLU A 4 23.42 -17.04 -10.81
C GLU A 4 24.29 -16.18 -9.87
N PHE A 5 25.59 -15.99 -10.13
CA PHE A 5 26.50 -15.45 -9.11
C PHE A 5 27.00 -14.00 -9.34
N LEU A 6 26.71 -13.34 -10.48
CA LEU A 6 27.50 -12.16 -10.89
C LEU A 6 26.78 -10.80 -11.03
N LYS A 7 25.47 -10.69 -10.79
CA LYS A 7 24.79 -9.38 -10.72
C LYS A 7 24.02 -9.11 -9.42
N TYR A 8 24.41 -9.82 -8.36
CA TYR A 8 24.20 -9.42 -6.97
C TYR A 8 25.21 -8.35 -6.50
N LYS A 9 26.07 -7.88 -7.41
CA LYS A 9 27.08 -6.85 -7.16
C LYS A 9 26.60 -5.55 -7.79
N VAL A 10 26.81 -4.46 -7.06
CA VAL A 10 26.48 -3.07 -7.41
C VAL A 10 25.07 -2.63 -6.96
N PHE A 11 24.81 -2.79 -5.66
CA PHE A 11 23.96 -1.92 -4.83
C PHE A 11 22.43 -1.87 -5.11
N GLY A 12 21.72 -2.99 -4.99
CA GLY A 12 20.25 -3.00 -4.95
C GLY A 12 19.73 -3.86 -3.81
N PHE A 13 19.30 -3.23 -2.71
CA PHE A 13 18.53 -3.92 -1.68
C PHE A 13 17.17 -4.31 -2.28
N LYS A 14 17.07 -5.50 -2.88
CA LYS A 14 15.78 -6.07 -3.28
C LYS A 14 15.07 -6.62 -2.04
N ARG A 15 13.93 -6.04 -1.72
CA ARG A 15 13.07 -6.44 -0.60
C ARG A 15 12.24 -7.66 -1.01
N ASN A 16 12.73 -8.86 -0.72
CA ASN A 16 12.00 -10.11 -0.98
C ASN A 16 10.69 -10.18 -0.16
N TYR A 17 9.54 -10.01 -0.81
CA TYR A 17 8.23 -10.36 -0.23
C TYR A 17 7.86 -11.80 -0.63
N GLU A 18 7.93 -12.74 0.31
CA GLU A 18 7.44 -14.11 0.11
C GLU A 18 5.89 -14.15 0.18
N PHE A 19 5.22 -14.14 -0.97
CA PHE A 19 3.76 -14.28 -1.07
C PHE A 19 3.34 -15.75 -1.13
N ASN A 20 3.13 -16.40 0.02
CA ASN A 20 2.61 -17.78 0.09
C ASN A 20 1.27 -17.93 0.83
N ALA A 21 0.59 -16.82 1.17
CA ALA A 21 -0.75 -16.82 1.73
C ALA A 21 -1.44 -15.48 1.43
N THR A 22 -2.73 -15.49 1.09
CA THR A 22 -3.59 -14.29 1.02
C THR A 22 -3.48 -13.56 2.35
N PRO A 23 -2.75 -12.42 2.46
CA PRO A 23 -2.47 -11.85 3.76
C PRO A 23 -3.77 -11.36 4.41
N SER A 24 -4.03 -11.69 5.67
CA SER A 24 -5.13 -11.06 6.42
C SER A 24 -4.80 -9.58 6.64
N LEU A 25 -5.66 -8.69 6.15
CA LEU A 25 -5.56 -7.25 6.43
C LEU A 25 -5.98 -6.99 7.87
N PHE A 26 -7.17 -7.44 8.24
CA PHE A 26 -7.75 -7.20 9.55
C PHE A 26 -8.92 -8.16 9.81
N GLU A 27 -9.01 -8.67 11.03
CA GLU A 27 -10.11 -9.54 11.45
C GLU A 27 -10.55 -9.22 12.88
N ASN A 28 -11.85 -9.11 13.08
CA ASN A 28 -12.51 -9.06 14.38
C ASN A 28 -13.92 -9.66 14.30
N GLU A 29 -14.73 -9.54 15.36
CA GLU A 29 -16.10 -10.08 15.41
C GLU A 29 -17.02 -9.55 14.29
N ASN A 30 -16.75 -8.36 13.73
CA ASN A 30 -17.60 -7.70 12.74
C ASN A 30 -17.03 -7.73 11.32
N PHE A 31 -15.71 -7.70 11.18
CA PHE A 31 -15.00 -7.51 9.91
C PHE A 31 -13.98 -8.62 9.68
N ASN A 32 -13.92 -9.09 8.44
CA ASN A 32 -12.90 -10.03 7.98
C ASN A 32 -12.41 -9.56 6.61
N LEU A 33 -11.27 -8.86 6.61
CA LEU A 33 -10.65 -8.25 5.43
C LEU A 33 -9.37 -9.01 5.09
N THR A 34 -9.28 -9.49 3.85
CA THR A 34 -8.10 -10.16 3.29
C THR A 34 -7.55 -9.38 2.11
N LEU A 35 -6.25 -9.50 1.86
CA LEU A 35 -5.56 -8.89 0.72
C LEU A 35 -5.34 -9.94 -0.36
N GLU A 36 -5.82 -9.69 -1.57
CA GLU A 36 -5.52 -10.51 -2.73
C GLU A 36 -4.48 -9.80 -3.59
N TYR A 37 -3.37 -10.49 -3.86
CA TYR A 37 -2.27 -9.95 -4.64
C TYR A 37 -2.64 -9.86 -6.12
N ILE A 38 -2.27 -8.75 -6.78
CA ILE A 38 -2.51 -8.53 -8.20
C ILE A 38 -1.25 -8.98 -8.96
N GLU A 39 -1.26 -10.22 -9.44
CA GLU A 39 -0.08 -10.87 -10.03
C GLU A 39 0.36 -10.30 -11.39
N GLN A 40 -0.58 -9.79 -12.20
CA GLN A 40 -0.29 -9.39 -13.58
C GLN A 40 -1.11 -8.19 -14.05
N PRO A 41 -0.58 -7.43 -15.03
CA PRO A 41 -1.34 -6.41 -15.73
C PRO A 41 -2.61 -7.01 -16.34
N ASN A 42 -3.76 -6.53 -15.87
CA ASN A 42 -5.05 -6.85 -16.45
C ASN A 42 -5.92 -5.58 -16.53
N ASP A 43 -6.91 -5.57 -17.42
CA ASP A 43 -7.76 -4.40 -17.63
C ASP A 43 -8.62 -4.07 -16.40
N GLU A 44 -8.96 -5.08 -15.59
CA GLU A 44 -9.75 -4.93 -14.37
C GLU A 44 -9.03 -4.06 -13.31
N HIS A 45 -7.72 -4.22 -13.19
CA HIS A 45 -6.87 -3.54 -12.21
C HIS A 45 -5.96 -2.49 -12.85
N LYS A 46 -6.38 -1.92 -13.98
CA LYS A 46 -5.55 -0.96 -14.75
C LYS A 46 -5.00 0.18 -13.89
N ILE A 47 -5.81 0.79 -13.02
CA ILE A 47 -5.37 1.89 -12.15
C ILE A 47 -4.27 1.45 -11.18
N ALA A 48 -4.39 0.27 -10.59
CA ALA A 48 -3.36 -0.30 -9.74
C ALA A 48 -2.07 -0.56 -10.53
N ASN A 49 -2.18 -1.22 -11.69
CA ASN A 49 -1.03 -1.53 -12.53
C ASN A 49 -0.31 -0.26 -13.01
N ASP A 50 -1.07 0.75 -13.46
CA ASP A 50 -0.52 2.04 -13.90
C ASP A 50 0.18 2.76 -12.74
N PHE A 51 -0.32 2.66 -11.51
CA PHE A 51 0.35 3.21 -10.34
C PHE A 51 1.73 2.57 -10.15
N LEU A 52 1.85 1.24 -10.23
CA LEU A 52 3.13 0.54 -10.06
C LEU A 52 4.20 1.02 -11.04
N TYR A 53 3.83 1.16 -12.31
CA TYR A 53 4.74 1.66 -13.35
C TYR A 53 5.20 3.10 -13.14
N LYS A 54 4.57 3.85 -12.23
CA LYS A 54 4.98 5.22 -11.87
C LYS A 54 5.89 5.27 -10.65
N VAL A 55 5.77 4.32 -9.73
CA VAL A 55 6.48 4.36 -8.45
C VAL A 55 7.77 3.54 -8.42
N VAL A 56 7.86 2.45 -9.19
CA VAL A 56 9.06 1.60 -9.21
C VAL A 56 9.42 1.08 -10.60
N ASP A 57 10.69 0.69 -10.77
CA ASP A 57 11.18 0.12 -12.02
C ASP A 57 10.80 -1.36 -12.14
N TYR A 58 10.77 -1.86 -13.39
CA TYR A 58 10.46 -3.26 -13.66
C TYR A 58 11.49 -4.20 -13.00
N GLY A 59 11.04 -4.94 -11.99
CA GLY A 59 11.87 -5.89 -11.22
C GLY A 59 12.20 -5.46 -9.80
N ASP A 60 11.67 -4.32 -9.34
CA ASP A 60 11.55 -3.98 -7.93
C ASP A 60 10.29 -4.59 -7.31
N GLU A 61 10.38 -4.97 -6.04
CA GLU A 61 9.35 -5.72 -5.32
C GLU A 61 8.36 -4.79 -4.64
N THR A 62 7.53 -4.14 -5.44
CA THR A 62 6.29 -3.52 -4.98
C THR A 62 5.13 -4.50 -5.20
N ALA A 63 4.10 -4.38 -4.39
CA ALA A 63 2.90 -5.19 -4.51
C ALA A 63 1.65 -4.33 -4.31
N ILE A 64 0.65 -4.53 -5.16
CA ILE A 64 -0.69 -4.00 -4.91
C ILE A 64 -1.62 -5.14 -4.56
N PHE A 65 -2.49 -4.84 -3.61
CA PHE A 65 -3.54 -5.73 -3.18
C PHE A 65 -4.90 -5.13 -3.48
N VAL A 66 -5.85 -5.99 -3.82
CA VAL A 66 -7.27 -5.68 -3.73
C VAL A 66 -7.82 -6.21 -2.41
N VAL A 67 -8.60 -5.39 -1.71
CA VAL A 67 -9.24 -5.80 -0.45
C VAL A 67 -10.47 -6.65 -0.75
N LYS A 68 -10.51 -7.85 -0.19
CA LYS A 68 -11.69 -8.72 -0.16
C LYS A 68 -12.29 -8.74 1.24
N ASN A 69 -13.60 -8.54 1.33
CA ASN A 69 -14.33 -8.56 2.59
C ASN A 69 -15.23 -9.80 2.66
N HIS A 70 -15.08 -10.56 3.74
CA HIS A 70 -15.86 -11.78 4.04
C HIS A 70 -16.82 -11.58 5.22
N GLY A 71 -16.86 -10.38 5.80
CA GLY A 71 -17.71 -10.01 6.93
C GLY A 71 -18.70 -8.89 6.57
N LYS A 72 -18.91 -7.97 7.51
CA LYS A 72 -19.78 -6.81 7.29
C LYS A 72 -19.12 -5.82 6.33
N LYS A 73 -19.90 -5.28 5.39
CA LYS A 73 -19.43 -4.28 4.41
C LYS A 73 -18.72 -3.10 5.07
N THR A 74 -17.63 -2.66 4.43
CA THR A 74 -16.81 -1.51 4.84
C THR A 74 -16.57 -0.59 3.65
N GLU A 75 -16.01 0.59 3.92
CA GLU A 75 -15.56 1.49 2.85
C GLU A 75 -14.26 1.02 2.16
N LEU A 76 -13.61 -0.05 2.66
CA LEU A 76 -12.43 -0.65 2.01
C LEU A 76 -12.80 -1.74 0.99
N ASP A 77 -14.07 -2.11 0.86
CA ASP A 77 -14.48 -3.25 0.03
C ASP A 77 -14.12 -3.03 -1.46
N GLY A 78 -13.19 -3.85 -1.98
CA GLY A 78 -12.73 -3.75 -3.37
C GLY A 78 -11.72 -2.63 -3.65
N GLU A 79 -11.28 -1.91 -2.62
CA GLU A 79 -10.26 -0.88 -2.76
C GLU A 79 -8.86 -1.47 -3.01
N TYR A 80 -8.02 -0.69 -3.68
CA TYR A 80 -6.63 -1.04 -3.93
C TYR A 80 -5.71 -0.45 -2.87
N LEU A 81 -4.82 -1.27 -2.31
CA LEU A 81 -3.89 -0.85 -1.27
C LEU A 81 -2.45 -1.20 -1.66
N THR A 82 -1.50 -0.33 -1.28
CA THR A 82 -0.07 -0.68 -1.27
C THR A 82 0.22 -1.56 -0.04
N PRO A 83 1.47 -2.06 0.13
CA PRO A 83 1.85 -2.82 1.32
C PRO A 83 1.88 -1.97 2.59
N PHE A 84 1.82 -0.63 2.48
CA PHE A 84 1.91 0.27 3.62
C PHE A 84 0.77 0.04 4.62
N LYS A 85 1.16 -0.24 5.86
CA LYS A 85 0.23 -0.47 6.96
C LYS A 85 0.88 -0.09 8.28
N HIS A 86 0.20 0.74 9.05
CA HIS A 86 0.58 1.04 10.42
C HIS A 86 -0.63 0.92 11.35
N LYS A 87 -0.51 0.10 12.39
CA LYS A 87 -1.61 -0.17 13.33
C LYS A 87 -1.61 0.89 14.43
N LEU A 88 -2.76 1.51 14.63
CA LEU A 88 -3.07 2.36 15.78
C LEU A 88 -4.04 1.61 16.70
N LYS A 89 -4.40 2.22 17.83
CA LYS A 89 -5.26 1.58 18.84
C LYS A 89 -6.63 1.14 18.29
N GLU A 90 -7.33 2.02 17.57
CA GLU A 90 -8.70 1.81 17.08
C GLU A 90 -8.81 2.04 15.56
N SER A 91 -7.67 2.06 14.89
CA SER A 91 -7.59 2.33 13.46
C SER A 91 -6.32 1.78 12.83
N ILE A 92 -6.29 1.74 11.51
CA ILE A 92 -5.13 1.34 10.73
C ILE A 92 -4.87 2.43 9.70
N LEU A 93 -3.64 2.94 9.65
CA LEU A 93 -3.18 3.77 8.55
C LEU A 93 -2.86 2.87 7.35
N LEU A 94 -3.41 3.22 6.20
CA LEU A 94 -3.26 2.50 4.95
C LEU A 94 -3.03 3.51 3.84
N GLN A 95 -2.44 3.04 2.75
CA GLN A 95 -2.33 3.83 1.53
C GLN A 95 -3.25 3.23 0.47
N ARG A 96 -4.24 4.01 0.05
CA ARG A 96 -5.24 3.62 -0.93
C ARG A 96 -4.91 4.18 -2.30
N ILE A 97 -4.98 3.36 -3.33
CA ILE A 97 -4.77 3.75 -4.72
C ILE A 97 -6.12 4.02 -5.36
N ARG A 98 -6.23 5.12 -6.09
CA ARG A 98 -7.44 5.51 -6.83
C ARG A 98 -7.09 6.27 -8.11
N ALA A 99 -8.10 6.53 -8.93
CA ALA A 99 -7.99 7.51 -9.99
C ALA A 99 -8.18 8.94 -9.44
N ASN A 100 -7.47 9.91 -10.01
CA ASN A 100 -7.77 11.33 -9.85
C ASN A 100 -8.86 11.78 -10.84
N GLU A 101 -9.20 13.07 -10.84
CA GLU A 101 -10.22 13.64 -11.74
C GLU A 101 -9.86 13.51 -13.23
N SER A 102 -8.57 13.37 -13.56
CA SER A 102 -8.06 13.17 -14.92
C SER A 102 -7.93 11.68 -15.29
N SER A 103 -8.45 10.77 -14.46
CA SER A 103 -8.33 9.31 -14.61
C SER A 103 -6.90 8.77 -14.54
N GLU A 104 -5.98 9.54 -13.96
CA GLU A 104 -4.60 9.11 -13.72
C GLU A 104 -4.49 8.46 -12.33
N PRO A 105 -3.58 7.47 -12.16
CA PRO A 105 -3.36 6.86 -10.85
C PRO A 105 -2.78 7.88 -9.86
N THR A 106 -3.36 7.90 -8.67
CA THR A 106 -2.87 8.63 -7.49
C THR A 106 -3.12 7.76 -6.25
N SER A 107 -2.60 8.17 -5.10
CA SER A 107 -2.85 7.49 -3.84
C SER A 107 -3.13 8.46 -2.71
N ASP A 108 -3.86 7.97 -1.72
CA ASP A 108 -4.24 8.69 -0.51
C ASP A 108 -3.71 7.97 0.73
N LEU A 109 -3.28 8.73 1.72
CA LEU A 109 -3.13 8.25 3.09
C LEU A 109 -4.50 8.29 3.74
N ILE A 110 -4.94 7.14 4.23
CA ILE A 110 -6.25 6.97 4.85
C ILE A 110 -6.13 6.31 6.21
N LYS A 111 -7.13 6.57 7.06
CA LYS A 111 -7.28 5.94 8.36
C LYS A 111 -8.56 5.11 8.37
N PHE A 112 -8.39 3.79 8.44
CA PHE A 112 -9.49 2.85 8.55
C PHE A 112 -9.85 2.64 10.02
N ASN A 113 -11.09 2.94 10.40
CA ASN A 113 -11.58 2.73 11.76
C ASN A 113 -12.03 1.28 11.96
N THR A 114 -11.36 0.55 12.85
CA THR A 114 -11.58 -0.88 13.06
C THR A 114 -12.86 -1.22 13.83
N ILE A 115 -13.55 -0.21 14.37
CA ILE A 115 -14.78 -0.36 15.15
C ILE A 115 -16.00 -0.24 14.23
N ASN A 116 -16.00 0.75 13.32
CA ASN A 116 -17.17 1.06 12.50
C ASN A 116 -17.00 0.82 11.00
N GLY A 117 -15.78 0.49 10.53
CA GLY A 117 -15.50 0.16 9.13
C GLY A 117 -15.47 1.37 8.19
N LYS A 118 -15.41 2.59 8.72
CA LYS A 118 -15.30 3.83 7.94
C LYS A 118 -13.85 4.20 7.65
N ILE A 119 -13.65 4.93 6.56
CA ILE A 119 -12.40 5.51 6.14
C ILE A 119 -12.44 7.02 6.40
N GLU A 120 -11.38 7.53 7.02
CA GLU A 120 -11.08 8.95 7.08
C GLU A 120 -9.93 9.25 6.12
N PHE A 121 -10.13 10.22 5.23
CA PHE A 121 -9.07 10.73 4.37
C PHE A 121 -8.15 11.66 5.18
N ILE A 122 -6.83 11.43 5.09
CA ILE A 122 -5.83 12.27 5.75
C ILE A 122 -5.18 13.21 4.74
N ALA A 123 -4.59 12.67 3.68
CA ALA A 123 -3.85 13.45 2.70
C ALA A 123 -3.78 12.73 1.36
N GLU A 124 -3.71 13.50 0.27
CA GLU A 124 -3.33 12.97 -1.03
C GLU A 124 -1.80 12.85 -1.07
N ILE A 125 -1.32 11.66 -1.46
CA ILE A 125 0.10 11.31 -1.53
C ILE A 125 0.62 11.45 -2.96
N GLY A 126 -0.25 11.28 -3.96
CA GLY A 126 0.18 11.30 -5.35
C GLY A 126 0.76 9.95 -5.78
N GLN A 127 1.74 10.01 -6.68
CA GLN A 127 2.45 8.85 -7.25
C GLN A 127 3.72 8.53 -6.44
N PHE A 128 3.54 8.22 -5.16
CA PHE A 128 4.61 7.76 -4.26
C PHE A 128 4.12 6.52 -3.52
N GLU A 129 4.99 5.56 -3.26
CA GLU A 129 4.74 4.43 -2.37
C GLU A 129 5.22 4.76 -0.95
N LEU A 130 4.35 4.62 0.04
CA LEU A 130 4.72 4.79 1.44
C LEU A 130 5.44 3.52 1.93
N ASP A 131 6.56 3.72 2.62
CA ASP A 131 7.41 2.63 3.10
C ASP A 131 7.10 2.31 4.58
N LYS A 132 7.42 3.25 5.47
CA LYS A 132 7.35 3.01 6.92
C LYS A 132 6.99 4.27 7.69
N PHE A 133 6.43 4.04 8.88
CA PHE A 133 6.18 5.06 9.89
C PHE A 133 7.38 5.13 10.86
N ASP A 134 8.02 6.29 10.97
CA ASP A 134 9.07 6.60 11.95
C ASP A 134 8.41 7.19 13.21
N GLU A 135 8.25 6.35 14.24
CA GLU A 135 7.59 6.74 15.50
C GLU A 135 8.35 7.80 16.29
N GLU A 136 9.69 7.82 16.20
CA GLU A 136 10.51 8.79 16.94
C GLU A 136 10.32 10.21 16.42
N LYS A 137 10.18 10.33 15.10
CA LYS A 137 9.98 11.62 14.43
C LYS A 137 8.54 11.93 14.11
N ASN A 138 7.64 10.95 14.29
CA ASN A 138 6.23 11.03 13.95
C ASN A 138 6.01 11.37 12.47
N GLU A 139 6.69 10.67 11.58
CA GLU A 139 6.64 10.90 10.13
C GLU A 139 6.52 9.59 9.34
N ILE A 140 5.91 9.65 8.17
CA ILE A 140 5.88 8.55 7.22
C ILE A 140 6.85 8.88 6.10
N VAL A 141 7.73 7.94 5.77
CA VAL A 141 8.62 8.05 4.62
C VAL A 141 8.12 7.19 3.47
N GLY A 142 8.40 7.62 2.25
CA GLY A 142 8.05 6.91 1.03
C GLY A 142 8.94 7.35 -0.12
N TYR A 143 8.70 6.80 -1.31
CA TYR A 143 9.51 7.05 -2.49
C TYR A 143 8.72 6.87 -3.79
N ASN A 144 9.29 7.36 -4.87
CA ASN A 144 8.96 6.95 -6.24
C ASN A 144 10.26 6.68 -7.02
N LEU A 145 10.18 6.57 -8.35
CA LEU A 145 11.33 6.33 -9.22
C LEU A 145 12.47 7.34 -9.08
N THR A 146 12.17 8.57 -8.67
CA THR A 146 13.09 9.71 -8.76
C THR A 146 13.34 10.44 -7.44
N GLU A 147 12.40 10.35 -6.50
CA GLU A 147 12.33 11.22 -5.33
C GLU A 147 11.85 10.46 -4.09
N ASP A 148 12.34 10.89 -2.93
CA ASP A 148 11.83 10.48 -1.63
C ASP A 148 10.78 11.49 -1.13
N ILE A 149 9.80 11.01 -0.36
CA ILE A 149 8.79 11.85 0.31
C ILE A 149 8.80 11.63 1.81
N VAL A 150 8.53 12.69 2.57
CA VAL A 150 8.32 12.64 4.02
C VAL A 150 7.01 13.36 4.38
N ILE A 151 6.13 12.65 5.06
CA ILE A 151 4.84 13.15 5.54
C ILE A 151 4.90 13.28 7.05
N LYS A 152 4.83 14.51 7.55
CA LYS A 152 4.76 14.76 8.99
C LYS A 152 3.35 14.52 9.49
N MET A 153 3.23 13.69 10.51
CA MET A 153 1.94 13.40 11.14
C MET A 153 1.70 14.38 12.29
N GLU A 154 0.48 14.92 12.36
CA GLU A 154 0.07 15.63 13.56
C GLU A 154 -0.16 14.62 14.70
N LYS A 155 0.12 15.01 15.95
CA LYS A 155 -0.01 14.12 17.13
C LYS A 155 -1.41 13.54 17.34
N ALA A 156 -2.45 14.11 16.73
CA ALA A 156 -3.81 13.59 16.80
C ALA A 156 -4.08 12.42 15.83
N CYS A 157 -3.22 12.23 14.83
CA CYS A 157 -3.34 11.20 13.81
C CYS A 157 -2.46 9.97 14.09
N ALA A 158 -1.51 10.09 15.02
CA ALA A 158 -0.61 9.03 15.49
C ALA A 158 -1.16 8.30 16.73
#